data_AF-A0A078RCJ7-F1
#
_entry.id   AF-A0A078RCJ7-F1
#
_cell.length_a   1.000
_cell.length_b   1.000
_cell.length_c   1.000
_cell.angle_alpha   90.00
_cell.angle_beta   90.00
_cell.angle_gamma   90.00
#
_symmetry.space_group_name_H-M   'P 1'
#
loop_
_entity.id
_entity.type
_entity.pdbx_description
1 polymer ?
#
loop_
_entity_poly.entity_id
_entity_poly.type
_entity_poly.pdbx_seq_one_letter_code
_entity_poly.pdbx_strand_id
1 'polypeptide(L)'
;MIWVAVTSVSAQEAKKWTLDDCIDYALEKNIQLQQDKISLEESSVDVKTAKAALFPSLSFSTGQNVTNRPYQETSNTVSGTEIISSDSKTTYNGNYGLNAQWTLWNGNKRLNAIKQKKTGQQIAGLTVAETENSLQEQIAQIFIQILYADESVKINQNTLQVSQATYDRGKELFHKGSISKADLAQLESQVGSDKYQLVISESSLRDYKLQLKQLLELDGTEEMDLVLPELADEHVLQPLPAQEDVYQQALASRPEIQSSKLSIENSKLDISVAKAGYLPTISLSASTGSMTNSASDNSWSKQMKYGWNNMIGLNINIPIFDNRQNKSAVQKARLQYDSSLLDLINKQKELYKNIESLWLDATNAQEQYAAAESKLKSSQASYEMVSEQFNLGMKNTVELLTEKNNLLSAQQQRIQAKYMAILDRTLLNFYAGQDIKL
;
A
#
# COMPACT_ATOMS: atom_id res chain seq x y z
N MET A 1 46.65 -14.84 35.31
CA MET A 1 46.42 -13.42 34.99
C MET A 1 45.20 -13.38 34.09
N ILE A 2 44.01 -13.27 34.68
CA ILE A 2 42.72 -13.30 33.98
C ILE A 2 42.34 -11.85 33.71
N TRP A 3 42.30 -11.46 32.43
CA TRP A 3 41.77 -10.16 32.02
C TRP A 3 40.25 -10.29 31.88
N VAL A 4 39.53 -9.62 32.77
CA VAL A 4 38.08 -9.40 32.64
C VAL A 4 37.91 -8.21 31.72
N ALA A 5 37.43 -8.47 30.49
CA ALA A 5 37.00 -7.42 29.59
C ALA A 5 35.64 -6.90 30.06
N VAL A 6 35.63 -5.66 30.57
CA VAL A 6 34.39 -4.93 30.86
C VAL A 6 33.86 -4.41 29.52
N THR A 7 32.88 -5.10 28.96
CA THR A 7 32.06 -4.56 27.86
C THR A 7 31.12 -3.52 28.45
N SER A 8 31.44 -2.24 28.24
CA SER A 8 30.52 -1.14 28.45
C SER A 8 29.32 -1.30 27.52
N VAL A 9 28.17 -1.68 28.08
CA VAL A 9 26.87 -1.56 27.43
C VAL A 9 26.59 -0.07 27.31
N SER A 10 26.79 0.49 26.13
CA SER A 10 26.21 1.79 25.80
C SER A 10 24.71 1.61 25.78
N ALA A 11 24.01 2.11 26.81
CA ALA A 11 22.57 2.26 26.77
C ALA A 11 22.24 3.13 25.55
N GLN A 12 21.65 2.53 24.53
CA GLN A 12 21.13 3.25 23.38
C GLN A 12 20.01 4.13 23.92
N GLU A 13 20.22 5.44 23.92
CA GLU A 13 19.20 6.41 24.31
C GLU A 13 17.92 6.07 23.55
N ALA A 14 16.82 5.82 24.27
CA ALA A 14 15.56 5.40 23.66
C ALA A 14 15.18 6.46 22.62
N LYS A 15 15.12 6.06 21.34
CA LYS A 15 14.75 6.97 20.25
C LYS A 15 13.35 7.51 20.55
N LYS A 16 13.24 8.83 20.66
CA LYS A 16 11.95 9.51 20.77
C LYS A 16 11.37 9.65 19.38
N TRP A 17 10.15 9.17 19.18
CA TRP A 17 9.50 9.14 17.88
C TRP A 17 8.56 10.33 17.73
N THR A 18 8.82 11.19 16.74
CA THR A 18 7.88 12.23 16.28
C THR A 18 6.98 11.70 15.15
N LEU A 19 5.97 12.48 14.73
CA LEU A 19 5.15 12.12 13.57
C LEU A 19 6.02 11.95 12.31
N ASP A 20 6.93 12.91 12.07
CA ASP A 20 7.83 12.89 10.91
C ASP A 20 8.73 11.66 10.95
N ASP A 21 9.29 11.31 12.13
CA ASP A 21 10.08 10.09 12.30
C ASP A 21 9.28 8.82 11.99
N CYS A 22 8.00 8.79 12.36
CA CYS A 22 7.11 7.66 12.06
C CYS A 22 6.87 7.56 10.55
N ILE A 23 6.57 8.67 9.89
CA ILE A 23 6.33 8.72 8.44
C ILE A 23 7.59 8.27 7.69
N ASP A 24 8.73 8.89 7.97
CA ASP A 24 10.00 8.59 7.28
C ASP A 24 10.40 7.12 7.44
N TYR A 25 10.26 6.59 8.66
CA TYR A 25 10.57 5.20 8.93
C TYR A 25 9.63 4.24 8.21
N ALA A 26 8.32 4.54 8.17
CA ALA A 26 7.35 3.73 7.45
C ALA A 26 7.61 3.74 5.95
N LEU A 27 7.94 4.89 5.37
CA LEU A 27 8.26 5.01 3.94
C LEU A 27 9.53 4.22 3.55
N GLU A 28 10.41 3.94 4.51
CA GLU A 28 11.58 3.09 4.32
C GLU A 28 11.28 1.59 4.55
N LYS A 29 10.55 1.26 5.61
CA LYS A 29 10.44 -0.13 6.12
C LYS A 29 9.13 -0.84 5.82
N ASN A 30 8.05 -0.13 5.49
CA ASN A 30 6.73 -0.74 5.30
C ASN A 30 6.76 -1.82 4.20
N ILE A 31 6.23 -3.00 4.52
CA ILE A 31 6.35 -4.19 3.65
C ILE A 31 5.57 -4.00 2.35
N GLN A 32 4.35 -3.43 2.41
CA GLN A 32 3.54 -3.20 1.22
C GLN A 32 4.23 -2.23 0.27
N LEU A 33 4.79 -1.14 0.79
CA LEU A 33 5.53 -0.17 -0.02
C LEU A 33 6.80 -0.80 -0.66
N GLN A 34 7.49 -1.69 0.05
CA GLN A 34 8.61 -2.44 -0.51
C GLN A 34 8.16 -3.38 -1.64
N GLN A 35 7.01 -4.06 -1.50
CA GLN A 35 6.43 -4.88 -2.56
C GLN A 35 6.12 -4.03 -3.80
N ASP A 36 5.52 -2.86 -3.63
CA ASP A 36 5.20 -1.96 -4.75
C ASP A 36 6.47 -1.44 -5.44
N LYS A 37 7.52 -1.12 -4.68
CA LYS A 37 8.85 -0.74 -5.22
C LYS A 37 9.47 -1.89 -6.01
N ILE A 38 9.36 -3.14 -5.55
CA ILE A 38 9.80 -4.32 -6.30
C ILE A 38 9.00 -4.47 -7.59
N SER A 39 7.67 -4.33 -7.56
CA SER A 39 6.84 -4.37 -8.77
C SER A 39 7.17 -3.25 -9.77
N LEU A 40 7.57 -2.07 -9.30
CA LEU A 40 8.13 -1.01 -10.14
C LEU A 40 9.46 -1.43 -10.80
N GLU A 41 10.36 -2.09 -10.07
CA GLU A 41 11.59 -2.66 -10.65
C GLU A 41 11.30 -3.75 -11.68
N GLU A 42 10.36 -4.66 -11.40
CA GLU A 42 9.89 -5.68 -12.35
C GLU A 42 9.36 -5.03 -13.63
N SER A 43 8.55 -3.97 -13.52
CA SER A 43 8.05 -3.23 -14.67
C SER A 43 9.18 -2.58 -15.50
N SER A 44 10.27 -2.19 -14.84
CA SER A 44 11.48 -1.66 -15.49
C SER A 44 12.22 -2.76 -16.26
N VAL A 45 12.27 -3.97 -15.73
CA VAL A 45 12.79 -5.16 -16.42
C VAL A 45 11.90 -5.51 -17.62
N ASP A 46 10.59 -5.45 -17.48
CA ASP A 46 9.62 -5.65 -18.56
C ASP A 46 9.85 -4.69 -19.75
N VAL A 47 10.16 -3.42 -19.47
CA VAL A 47 10.55 -2.45 -20.51
C VAL A 47 11.83 -2.90 -21.23
N LYS A 48 12.84 -3.39 -20.49
CA LYS A 48 14.08 -3.91 -21.09
C LYS A 48 13.79 -5.15 -21.95
N THR A 49 12.96 -6.07 -21.47
CA THR A 49 12.53 -7.27 -22.20
C THR A 49 11.78 -6.90 -23.50
N ALA A 50 10.86 -5.93 -23.43
CA ALA A 50 10.14 -5.46 -24.62
C ALA A 50 11.08 -4.82 -25.66
N LYS A 51 12.12 -4.08 -25.21
CA LYS A 51 13.15 -3.54 -26.10
C LYS A 51 14.04 -4.65 -26.67
N ALA A 52 14.43 -5.63 -25.86
CA ALA A 52 15.24 -6.77 -26.28
C ALA A 52 14.52 -7.58 -27.38
N ALA A 53 13.19 -7.64 -27.32
CA ALA A 53 12.37 -8.25 -28.37
C ALA A 53 12.46 -7.53 -29.73
N LEU A 54 13.16 -6.40 -29.89
CA LEU A 54 13.45 -5.82 -31.21
C LEU A 54 14.65 -6.49 -31.91
N PHE A 55 15.44 -7.29 -31.20
CA PHE A 55 16.64 -7.94 -31.70
C PHE A 55 16.38 -9.41 -32.09
N PRO A 56 17.27 -10.03 -32.90
CA PRO A 56 17.20 -11.46 -33.19
C PRO A 56 17.35 -12.31 -31.91
N SER A 57 16.58 -13.39 -31.82
CA SER A 57 16.88 -14.48 -30.89
C SER A 57 17.84 -15.46 -31.53
N LEU A 58 18.79 -16.00 -30.78
CA LEU A 58 19.70 -17.07 -31.20
C LEU A 58 19.54 -18.26 -30.24
N SER A 59 19.33 -19.45 -30.78
CA SER A 59 19.21 -20.67 -29.99
C SER A 59 20.09 -21.78 -30.55
N PHE A 60 20.72 -22.54 -29.66
CA PHE A 60 21.35 -23.80 -29.99
C PHE A 60 20.43 -24.94 -29.57
N SER A 61 20.16 -25.87 -30.48
CA SER A 61 19.41 -27.08 -30.22
C SER A 61 20.27 -28.28 -30.57
N THR A 62 20.37 -29.24 -29.65
CA THR A 62 20.89 -30.57 -29.94
C THR A 62 19.89 -31.64 -29.54
N GLY A 63 19.75 -32.66 -30.37
CA GLY A 63 18.92 -33.83 -30.08
C GLY A 63 19.67 -35.09 -30.43
N GLN A 64 19.67 -36.08 -29.54
CA GLN A 64 20.28 -37.39 -29.76
C GLN A 64 19.17 -38.43 -29.70
N ASN A 65 18.98 -39.18 -30.78
CA ASN A 65 17.91 -40.14 -30.93
C ASN A 65 18.50 -41.51 -31.27
N VAL A 66 18.12 -42.52 -30.48
CA VAL A 66 18.33 -43.93 -30.83
C VAL A 66 17.03 -44.43 -31.43
N THR A 67 17.10 -44.98 -32.63
CA THR A 67 15.95 -45.61 -33.28
C THR A 67 16.24 -47.07 -33.56
N ASN A 68 15.44 -47.95 -32.97
CA ASN A 68 15.44 -49.38 -33.26
C ASN A 68 14.30 -49.71 -34.22
N ARG A 69 14.62 -50.37 -35.33
CA ARG A 69 13.69 -50.80 -36.38
C ARG A 69 13.87 -52.31 -36.60
N PRO A 70 13.24 -53.16 -35.76
CA PRO A 70 13.59 -54.58 -35.66
C PRO A 70 13.26 -55.41 -36.90
N TYR A 71 12.31 -54.94 -37.73
CA TYR A 71 11.81 -55.61 -38.94
C TYR A 71 12.19 -54.89 -40.25
N GLN A 72 13.03 -53.85 -40.16
CA GLN A 72 13.46 -53.12 -41.35
C GLN A 72 14.82 -53.66 -41.82
N GLU A 73 14.88 -54.17 -43.04
CA GLU A 73 16.09 -54.78 -43.63
C GLU A 73 17.13 -53.72 -44.02
N THR A 74 16.69 -52.60 -44.63
CA THR A 74 17.55 -51.46 -44.97
C THR A 74 16.85 -50.16 -44.66
N SER A 75 17.57 -49.19 -44.10
CA SER A 75 17.08 -47.83 -43.84
C SER A 75 17.92 -46.79 -44.56
N ASN A 76 17.24 -45.86 -45.24
CA ASN A 76 17.89 -44.77 -45.95
C ASN A 76 17.56 -43.46 -45.24
N THR A 77 18.58 -42.67 -44.91
CA THR A 77 18.44 -41.31 -44.36
C THR A 77 19.15 -40.34 -45.28
N VAL A 78 18.47 -39.26 -45.68
CA VAL A 78 19.07 -38.21 -46.49
C VAL A 78 19.75 -37.20 -45.57
N SER A 79 21.04 -36.96 -45.76
CA SER A 79 21.82 -35.95 -45.04
C SER A 79 22.43 -34.98 -46.05
N GLY A 80 21.82 -33.81 -46.22
CA GLY A 80 22.21 -32.87 -47.29
C GLY A 80 21.95 -33.48 -48.67
N THR A 81 23.02 -33.69 -49.45
CA THR A 81 22.98 -34.29 -50.80
C THR A 81 23.34 -35.78 -50.80
N GLU A 82 23.65 -36.39 -49.65
CA GLU A 82 24.06 -37.79 -49.53
C GLU A 82 22.92 -38.67 -49.03
N ILE A 83 22.80 -39.88 -49.59
CA ILE A 83 21.92 -40.94 -49.10
C ILE A 83 22.76 -41.86 -48.21
N ILE A 84 22.43 -41.91 -46.93
CA ILE A 84 23.06 -42.79 -45.95
C ILE A 84 22.18 -44.03 -45.82
N SER A 85 22.68 -45.18 -46.27
CA SER A 85 22.02 -46.48 -46.17
C SER A 85 22.58 -47.28 -45.00
N SER A 86 21.71 -47.90 -44.20
CA SER A 86 22.05 -48.73 -43.05
C SER A 86 21.27 -50.03 -43.06
N ASP A 87 21.97 -51.14 -42.91
CA ASP A 87 21.36 -52.45 -42.60
C ASP A 87 21.32 -52.72 -41.09
N SER A 88 21.80 -51.76 -40.27
CA SER A 88 21.70 -51.85 -38.82
C SER A 88 20.28 -51.61 -38.34
N LYS A 89 19.73 -52.57 -37.60
CA LYS A 89 18.43 -52.48 -36.92
C LYS A 89 18.39 -51.39 -35.84
N THR A 90 19.54 -50.95 -35.34
CA THR A 90 19.64 -49.85 -34.38
C THR A 90 20.50 -48.74 -34.96
N THR A 91 19.94 -47.53 -35.04
CA THR A 91 20.62 -46.34 -35.56
C THR A 91 20.66 -45.25 -34.50
N TYR A 92 21.79 -44.56 -34.40
CA TYR A 92 21.97 -43.39 -33.54
C TYR A 92 22.11 -42.14 -34.40
N ASN A 93 21.26 -41.16 -34.13
CA ASN A 93 21.21 -39.90 -34.85
C ASN A 93 21.42 -38.74 -33.89
N GLY A 94 22.32 -37.83 -34.25
CA GLY A 94 22.57 -36.59 -33.53
C GLY A 94 22.27 -35.40 -34.42
N ASN A 95 21.49 -34.46 -33.92
CA ASN A 95 21.21 -33.20 -34.58
C ASN A 95 21.86 -32.08 -33.77
N TYR A 96 22.52 -31.16 -34.44
CA TYR A 96 23.13 -29.97 -33.86
C TYR A 96 22.72 -28.79 -34.73
N GLY A 97 22.08 -27.79 -34.15
CA GLY A 97 21.55 -26.67 -34.91
C GLY A 97 21.64 -25.37 -34.14
N LEU A 98 22.14 -24.32 -34.79
CA LEU A 98 22.00 -22.93 -34.37
C LEU A 98 20.89 -22.29 -35.21
N ASN A 99 19.91 -21.69 -34.55
CA ASN A 99 18.79 -21.03 -35.18
C ASN A 99 18.72 -19.57 -34.71
N ALA A 100 18.74 -18.65 -35.66
CA ALA A 100 18.50 -17.23 -35.44
C ALA A 100 17.14 -16.84 -36.04
N GLN A 101 16.34 -16.12 -35.27
CA GLN A 101 15.03 -15.64 -35.71
C GLN A 101 14.89 -14.15 -35.36
N TRP A 102 14.51 -13.35 -36.35
CA TRP A 102 14.30 -11.92 -36.18
C TRP A 102 13.00 -11.48 -36.81
N THR A 103 12.10 -10.87 -36.05
CA THR A 103 10.95 -10.18 -36.64
C THR A 103 11.36 -8.76 -36.96
N LEU A 104 11.46 -8.45 -38.26
CA LEU A 104 11.81 -7.12 -38.76
C LEU A 104 10.64 -6.16 -38.62
N TRP A 105 9.42 -6.65 -38.86
CA TRP A 105 8.21 -5.83 -38.76
C TRP A 105 6.97 -6.68 -38.47
N ASN A 106 6.05 -6.17 -37.65
CA ASN A 106 4.79 -6.84 -37.32
C ASN A 106 3.63 -5.85 -37.11
N GLY A 107 3.44 -4.94 -38.05
CA GLY A 107 2.40 -3.91 -37.92
C GLY A 107 2.66 -2.92 -36.78
N ASN A 108 3.93 -2.66 -36.43
CA ASN A 108 4.35 -1.89 -35.27
C ASN A 108 3.89 -2.43 -33.90
N LYS A 109 3.41 -3.69 -33.83
CA LYS A 109 2.98 -4.31 -32.57
C LYS A 109 4.10 -4.30 -31.51
N ARG A 110 5.35 -4.61 -31.87
CA ARG A 110 6.48 -4.56 -30.93
C ARG A 110 6.78 -3.14 -30.42
N LEU A 111 6.70 -2.14 -31.29
CA LEU A 111 6.92 -0.74 -30.91
C LEU A 111 5.82 -0.23 -29.96
N ASN A 112 4.55 -0.56 -30.24
CA ASN A 112 3.45 -0.22 -29.35
C ASN A 112 3.53 -0.97 -28.02
N ALA A 113 3.94 -2.25 -28.03
CA ALA A 113 4.17 -3.01 -26.79
C ALA A 113 5.25 -2.36 -25.90
N ILE A 114 6.33 -1.81 -26.47
CA ILE A 114 7.33 -1.05 -25.70
C ILE A 114 6.71 0.19 -25.05
N LYS A 115 5.87 0.93 -25.80
CA LYS A 115 5.14 2.09 -25.25
C LYS A 115 4.24 1.66 -24.10
N GLN A 116 3.51 0.54 -24.24
CA GLN A 116 2.66 -0.02 -23.18
C GLN A 116 3.44 -0.41 -21.94
N LYS A 117 4.59 -1.07 -22.09
CA LYS A 117 5.44 -1.41 -20.95
C LYS A 117 6.01 -0.17 -20.27
N LYS A 118 6.34 0.88 -21.04
CA LYS A 118 6.78 2.16 -20.47
C LYS A 118 5.66 2.88 -19.71
N THR A 119 4.45 2.94 -20.27
CA THR A 119 3.28 3.49 -19.57
C THR A 119 2.93 2.65 -18.34
N GLY A 120 3.03 1.32 -18.42
CA GLY A 120 2.87 0.41 -17.28
C GLY A 120 3.88 0.65 -16.17
N GLN A 121 5.15 0.93 -16.51
CA GLN A 121 6.17 1.33 -15.55
C GLN A 121 5.82 2.67 -14.86
N GLN A 122 5.29 3.63 -15.61
CA GLN A 122 4.83 4.91 -15.03
C GLN A 122 3.63 4.71 -14.08
N ILE A 123 2.68 3.84 -14.45
CA ILE A 123 1.56 3.44 -13.59
C ILE A 123 2.07 2.81 -12.30
N ALA A 124 3.02 1.85 -12.39
CA ALA A 124 3.62 1.24 -11.20
C ALA A 124 4.30 2.27 -10.29
N GLY A 125 4.94 3.30 -10.86
CA GLY A 125 5.51 4.39 -10.07
C GLY A 125 4.46 5.25 -9.37
N LEU A 126 3.30 5.46 -9.99
CA LEU A 126 2.17 6.15 -9.36
C LEU A 126 1.50 5.28 -8.28
N THR A 127 1.46 3.96 -8.44
CA THR A 127 1.00 3.03 -7.39
C THR A 127 1.90 3.12 -6.15
N VAL A 128 3.22 3.20 -6.32
CA VAL A 128 4.14 3.46 -5.19
C VAL A 128 3.74 4.76 -4.48
N ALA A 129 3.56 5.86 -5.22
CA ALA A 129 3.16 7.14 -4.62
C ALA A 129 1.77 7.11 -3.96
N GLU A 130 0.82 6.33 -4.50
CA GLU A 130 -0.50 6.10 -3.89
C GLU A 130 -0.38 5.40 -2.52
N THR A 131 0.45 4.35 -2.45
CA THR A 131 0.75 3.65 -1.20
C THR A 131 1.48 4.54 -0.20
N GLU A 132 2.44 5.36 -0.66
CA GLU A 132 3.13 6.34 0.18
C GLU A 132 2.15 7.35 0.80
N ASN A 133 1.22 7.87 0.00
CA ASN A 133 0.20 8.80 0.48
C ASN A 133 -0.77 8.13 1.47
N SER A 134 -1.24 6.92 1.16
CA SER A 134 -2.13 6.16 2.04
C SER A 134 -1.48 5.85 3.38
N LEU A 135 -0.19 5.51 3.39
CA LEU A 135 0.58 5.25 4.61
C LEU A 135 0.74 6.52 5.45
N GLN A 136 1.03 7.66 4.82
CA GLN A 136 1.08 8.96 5.49
C GLN A 136 -0.27 9.32 6.13
N GLU A 137 -1.39 9.17 5.40
CA GLU A 137 -2.74 9.42 5.92
C GLU A 137 -3.06 8.52 7.14
N GLN A 138 -2.75 7.22 7.05
CA GLN A 138 -2.98 6.26 8.14
C GLN A 138 -2.11 6.55 9.38
N ILE A 139 -0.83 6.91 9.18
CA ILE A 139 0.07 7.27 10.28
C ILE A 139 -0.37 8.56 10.96
N ALA A 140 -0.78 9.57 10.19
CA ALA A 140 -1.32 10.81 10.76
C ALA A 140 -2.57 10.55 11.61
N GLN A 141 -3.50 9.72 11.09
CA GLN A 141 -4.72 9.35 11.80
C GLN A 141 -4.42 8.63 13.12
N ILE A 142 -3.58 7.59 13.10
CA ILE A 142 -3.26 6.83 14.31
C ILE A 142 -2.46 7.69 15.31
N PHE A 143 -1.58 8.57 14.84
CA PHE A 143 -0.80 9.45 15.70
C PHE A 143 -1.71 10.44 16.44
N ILE A 144 -2.67 11.06 15.76
CA ILE A 144 -3.68 11.90 16.40
C ILE A 144 -4.54 11.10 17.39
N GLN A 145 -4.92 9.87 17.06
CA GLN A 145 -5.66 9.00 17.99
C GLN A 145 -4.84 8.67 19.25
N ILE A 146 -3.53 8.54 19.14
CA ILE A 146 -2.62 8.37 20.29
C ILE A 146 -2.60 9.64 21.15
N LEU A 147 -2.48 10.83 20.54
CA LEU A 147 -2.52 12.10 21.29
C LEU A 147 -3.85 12.26 22.04
N TYR A 148 -4.96 11.97 21.38
CA TYR A 148 -6.29 11.94 21.98
C TYR A 148 -6.37 10.95 23.15
N ALA A 149 -5.92 9.72 22.94
CA ALA A 149 -5.99 8.68 23.96
C ALA A 149 -5.09 8.99 25.17
N ASP A 150 -3.92 9.60 24.96
CA ASP A 150 -3.03 10.05 26.03
C ASP A 150 -3.68 11.16 26.88
N GLU A 151 -4.29 12.16 26.24
CA GLU A 151 -5.02 13.22 26.96
C GLU A 151 -6.25 12.64 27.70
N SER A 152 -6.95 11.67 27.11
CA SER A 152 -8.05 10.97 27.76
C SER A 152 -7.60 10.17 28.98
N VAL A 153 -6.44 9.50 28.93
CA VAL A 153 -5.83 8.83 30.09
C VAL A 153 -5.55 9.84 31.20
N LYS A 154 -4.92 10.98 30.89
CA LYS A 154 -4.66 12.06 31.87
C LYS A 154 -5.94 12.56 32.54
N ILE A 155 -7.02 12.77 31.77
CA ILE A 155 -8.33 13.18 32.30
C ILE A 155 -8.90 12.11 33.24
N ASN A 156 -8.87 10.83 32.84
CA ASN A 156 -9.41 9.74 33.66
C ASN A 156 -8.57 9.49 34.93
N GLN A 157 -7.25 9.67 34.87
CA GLN A 157 -6.37 9.63 36.03
C GLN A 157 -6.71 10.75 37.03
N ASN A 158 -6.83 11.99 36.56
CA ASN A 158 -7.24 13.12 37.41
C ASN A 158 -8.63 12.90 38.00
N THR A 159 -9.56 12.37 37.21
CA THR A 159 -10.92 12.06 37.65
C THR A 159 -10.95 11.01 38.76
N LEU A 160 -10.16 9.94 38.64
CA LEU A 160 -10.00 8.92 39.67
C LEU A 160 -9.39 9.51 40.95
N GLN A 161 -8.36 10.35 40.82
CA GLN A 161 -7.74 11.02 41.97
C GLN A 161 -8.75 11.90 42.72
N VAL A 162 -9.55 12.68 41.98
CA VAL A 162 -10.63 13.50 42.56
C VAL A 162 -11.69 12.61 43.22
N SER A 163 -12.09 11.49 42.60
CA SER A 163 -13.05 10.54 43.21
C SER A 163 -12.54 9.96 44.52
N GLN A 164 -11.27 9.59 44.56
CA GLN A 164 -10.64 9.04 45.75
C GLN A 164 -10.63 10.08 46.87
N ALA A 165 -10.24 11.32 46.57
CA ALA A 165 -10.26 12.42 47.52
C ALA A 165 -11.68 12.71 48.06
N THR A 166 -12.70 12.70 47.18
CA THR A 166 -14.10 12.89 47.58
C THR A 166 -14.60 11.73 48.45
N TYR A 167 -14.24 10.49 48.14
CA TYR A 167 -14.58 9.33 48.95
C TYR A 167 -13.93 9.38 50.34
N ASP A 168 -12.64 9.73 50.40
CA ASP A 168 -11.91 9.87 51.67
C ASP A 168 -12.51 10.99 52.54
N ARG A 169 -12.92 12.10 51.92
CA ARG A 169 -13.69 13.15 52.60
C ARG A 169 -15.07 12.65 53.05
N GLY A 170 -15.73 11.84 52.23
CA GLY A 170 -17.01 11.20 52.56
C GLY A 170 -16.92 10.32 53.80
N LYS A 171 -15.83 9.55 53.98
CA LYS A 171 -15.60 8.75 55.20
C LYS A 171 -15.57 9.63 56.45
N GLU A 172 -14.87 10.75 56.38
CA GLU A 172 -14.79 11.71 57.49
C GLU A 172 -16.15 12.32 57.83
N LEU A 173 -16.94 12.66 56.82
CA LEU A 173 -18.31 13.16 57.00
C LEU A 173 -19.24 12.10 57.58
N PHE A 174 -19.09 10.83 57.17
CA PHE A 174 -19.87 9.71 57.69
C PHE A 174 -19.53 9.43 59.16
N HIS A 175 -18.25 9.45 59.54
CA HIS A 175 -17.83 9.32 60.95
C HIS A 175 -18.38 10.44 61.84
N LYS A 176 -18.58 11.64 61.27
CA LYS A 176 -19.22 12.78 61.94
C LYS A 176 -20.75 12.76 61.87
N GLY A 177 -21.35 11.72 61.27
CA GLY A 177 -22.80 11.56 61.10
C GLY A 177 -23.43 12.56 60.11
N SER A 178 -22.62 13.22 59.27
CA SER A 178 -23.07 14.27 58.35
C SER A 178 -23.57 13.75 56.99
N ILE A 179 -23.25 12.50 56.62
CA ILE A 179 -23.79 11.83 55.42
C ILE A 179 -24.26 10.42 55.76
N SER A 180 -25.10 9.82 54.91
CA SER A 180 -25.62 8.47 55.13
C SER A 180 -24.63 7.37 54.68
N LYS A 181 -24.87 6.12 55.10
CA LYS A 181 -24.13 4.96 54.58
C LYS A 181 -24.37 4.75 53.08
N ALA A 182 -25.55 5.11 52.58
CA ALA A 182 -25.89 5.03 51.16
C ALA A 182 -25.06 6.04 50.35
N ASP A 183 -24.91 7.28 50.86
CA ASP A 183 -24.04 8.30 50.26
C ASP A 183 -22.58 7.83 50.18
N LEU A 184 -22.06 7.26 51.27
CA LEU A 184 -20.70 6.75 51.30
C LEU A 184 -20.49 5.61 50.29
N ALA A 185 -21.45 4.69 50.19
CA ALA A 185 -21.42 3.60 49.20
C ALA A 185 -21.49 4.12 47.75
N GLN A 186 -22.21 5.22 47.51
CA GLN A 186 -22.28 5.86 46.19
C GLN A 186 -20.93 6.47 45.79
N LEU A 187 -20.23 7.11 46.73
CA LEU A 187 -18.87 7.63 46.51
C LEU A 187 -17.86 6.50 46.24
N GLU A 188 -17.96 5.39 46.97
CA GLU A 188 -17.13 4.20 46.73
C GLU A 188 -17.38 3.58 45.34
N SER A 189 -18.65 3.49 44.95
CA SER A 189 -19.06 3.03 43.61
C SER A 189 -18.49 3.92 42.49
N GLN A 190 -18.44 5.24 42.71
CA GLN A 190 -17.84 6.16 41.75
C GLN A 190 -16.33 5.93 41.60
N VAL A 191 -15.60 5.68 42.69
CA VAL A 191 -14.16 5.31 42.62
C VAL A 191 -13.98 4.05 41.77
N GLY A 192 -14.83 3.04 41.97
CA GLY A 192 -14.82 1.81 41.16
C GLY A 192 -15.07 2.08 39.67
N SER A 193 -16.03 2.95 39.36
CA SER A 193 -16.39 3.34 38.00
C SER A 193 -15.28 4.12 37.29
N ASP A 194 -14.66 5.10 37.97
CA ASP A 194 -13.57 5.90 37.42
C ASP A 194 -12.30 5.05 37.21
N LYS A 195 -12.04 4.10 38.11
CA LYS A 195 -10.93 3.15 37.95
C LYS A 195 -11.15 2.23 36.75
N TYR A 196 -12.38 1.76 36.55
CA TYR A 196 -12.74 0.97 35.37
C TYR A 196 -12.54 1.77 34.08
N GLN A 197 -12.98 3.04 34.04
CA GLN A 197 -12.82 3.91 32.88
C GLN A 197 -11.34 4.23 32.59
N LEU A 198 -10.52 4.41 33.62
CA LEU A 198 -9.07 4.57 33.45
C LEU A 198 -8.46 3.36 32.74
N VAL A 199 -8.77 2.14 33.19
CA VAL A 199 -8.25 0.90 32.56
C VAL A 199 -8.67 0.81 31.09
N ILE A 200 -9.90 1.21 30.74
CA ILE A 200 -10.35 1.28 29.35
C ILE A 200 -9.49 2.27 28.56
N SER A 201 -9.33 3.50 29.04
CA SER A 201 -8.55 4.53 28.34
C SER A 201 -7.09 4.13 28.13
N GLU A 202 -6.46 3.50 29.14
CA GLU A 202 -5.11 2.96 29.03
C GLU A 202 -5.04 1.81 28.02
N SER A 203 -6.09 0.99 27.94
CA SER A 203 -6.17 -0.07 26.94
C SER A 203 -6.29 0.48 25.52
N SER A 204 -7.10 1.51 25.31
CA SER A 204 -7.21 2.19 24.01
C SER A 204 -5.88 2.83 23.59
N LEU A 205 -5.17 3.48 24.52
CA LEU A 205 -3.84 4.04 24.23
C LEU A 205 -2.83 2.95 23.83
N ARG A 206 -2.83 1.80 24.54
CA ARG A 206 -1.96 0.67 24.18
C ARG A 206 -2.31 0.09 22.81
N ASP A 207 -3.60 0.01 22.47
CA ASP A 207 -4.08 -0.49 21.18
C ASP A 207 -3.64 0.43 20.04
N TYR A 208 -3.84 1.75 20.15
CA TYR A 208 -3.38 2.68 19.12
C TYR A 208 -1.86 2.67 18.92
N LYS A 209 -1.09 2.57 20.02
CA LYS A 209 0.37 2.39 19.93
C LYS A 209 0.73 1.09 19.21
N LEU A 210 0.00 0.00 19.45
CA LEU A 210 0.22 -1.27 18.76
C LEU A 210 -0.10 -1.18 17.27
N GLN A 211 -1.18 -0.49 16.88
CA GLN A 211 -1.51 -0.23 15.48
C GLN A 211 -0.43 0.60 14.78
N LEU A 212 0.09 1.64 15.44
CA LEU A 212 1.22 2.42 14.90
C LEU A 212 2.47 1.55 14.73
N LYS A 213 2.82 0.70 15.70
CA LYS A 213 3.94 -0.24 15.54
C LYS A 213 3.77 -1.17 14.35
N GLN A 214 2.55 -1.65 14.08
CA GLN A 214 2.26 -2.48 12.91
C GLN A 214 2.50 -1.72 11.60
N LEU A 215 2.04 -0.47 11.49
CA LEU A 215 2.28 0.35 10.30
C LEU A 215 3.78 0.62 10.07
N LEU A 216 4.54 0.73 11.17
CA LEU A 216 5.99 0.89 11.15
C LEU A 216 6.75 -0.43 10.98
N GLU A 217 6.07 -1.58 10.95
CA GLU A 217 6.69 -2.91 10.90
C GLU A 217 7.67 -3.17 12.05
N LEU A 218 7.40 -2.57 13.22
CA LEU A 218 8.18 -2.77 14.44
C LEU A 218 7.69 -4.01 15.21
N ASP A 219 8.58 -4.62 16.00
CA ASP A 219 8.19 -5.70 16.91
C ASP A 219 7.21 -5.14 17.97
N GLY A 220 6.09 -5.84 18.18
CA GLY A 220 5.07 -5.44 19.14
C GLY A 220 5.59 -5.33 20.58
N THR A 221 6.70 -6.01 20.91
CA THR A 221 7.32 -6.04 22.24
C THR A 221 8.25 -4.87 22.54
N GLU A 222 8.72 -4.13 21.53
CA GLU A 222 9.61 -2.98 21.76
C GLU A 222 8.84 -1.80 22.39
N GLU A 223 9.35 -1.22 23.46
CA GLU A 223 8.76 -0.01 24.03
C GLU A 223 8.98 1.17 23.08
N MET A 224 7.88 1.84 22.71
CA MET A 224 7.91 3.01 21.83
C MET A 224 7.67 4.27 22.66
N ASP A 225 8.72 5.09 22.79
CA ASP A 225 8.63 6.42 23.41
C ASP A 225 8.25 7.45 22.33
N LEU A 226 7.01 7.93 22.39
CA LEU A 226 6.47 8.89 21.44
C LEU A 226 6.59 10.30 22.02
N VAL A 227 7.06 11.24 21.20
CA VAL A 227 6.94 12.66 21.51
C VAL A 227 5.49 13.05 21.27
N LEU A 228 4.77 13.38 22.35
CA LEU A 228 3.38 13.82 22.29
C LEU A 228 3.36 15.35 22.44
N PRO A 229 3.41 16.12 21.33
CA PRO A 229 3.34 17.58 21.41
C PRO A 229 1.97 18.02 21.92
N GLU A 230 1.95 19.07 22.74
CA GLU A 230 0.71 19.77 23.05
C GLU A 230 0.27 20.58 21.82
N LEU A 231 -0.80 20.13 21.18
CA LEU A 231 -1.37 20.85 20.05
C LEU A 231 -2.12 22.09 20.57
N ALA A 232 -1.67 23.27 20.17
CA ALA A 232 -2.26 24.53 20.63
C ALA A 232 -3.71 24.69 20.12
N ASP A 233 -4.60 25.10 21.01
CA ASP A 233 -6.04 25.29 20.74
C ASP A 233 -6.31 26.33 19.62
N GLU A 234 -5.37 27.25 19.39
CA GLU A 234 -5.42 28.26 18.32
C GLU A 234 -5.44 27.68 16.89
N HIS A 235 -4.97 26.44 16.72
CA HIS A 235 -4.98 25.77 15.41
C HIS A 235 -6.36 25.18 15.06
N VAL A 236 -7.21 24.92 16.05
CA VAL A 236 -8.47 24.20 15.84
C VAL A 236 -9.45 25.00 14.99
N LEU A 237 -9.55 26.31 15.22
CA LEU A 237 -10.51 27.21 14.56
C LEU A 237 -9.93 27.97 13.35
N GLN A 238 -8.83 27.48 12.77
CA GLN A 238 -8.29 28.10 11.56
C GLN A 238 -9.24 27.90 10.36
N PRO A 239 -9.34 28.88 9.45
CA PRO A 239 -10.19 28.76 8.27
C PRO A 239 -9.83 27.53 7.43
N LEU A 240 -10.84 26.73 7.09
CA LEU A 240 -10.68 25.59 6.20
C LEU A 240 -10.54 26.08 4.75
N PRO A 241 -9.74 25.39 3.90
CA PRO A 241 -9.71 25.68 2.48
C PRO A 241 -11.09 25.40 1.85
N ALA A 242 -11.37 26.09 0.73
CA ALA A 242 -12.62 25.86 0.01
C ALA A 242 -12.62 24.44 -0.60
N GLN A 243 -13.72 23.71 -0.41
CA GLN A 243 -13.88 22.31 -0.86
C GLN A 243 -13.58 22.15 -2.36
N GLU A 244 -14.09 23.05 -3.20
CA GLU A 244 -13.88 23.00 -4.65
C GLU A 244 -12.39 23.20 -5.02
N ASP A 245 -11.68 24.09 -4.33
CA ASP A 245 -10.26 24.35 -4.59
C ASP A 245 -9.42 23.11 -4.24
N VAL A 246 -9.71 22.46 -3.11
CA VAL A 246 -9.07 21.20 -2.70
C VAL A 246 -9.34 20.11 -3.73
N TYR A 247 -10.58 19.97 -4.21
CA TYR A 247 -10.95 18.98 -5.22
C TYR A 247 -10.21 19.20 -6.55
N GLN A 248 -10.16 20.43 -7.06
CA GLN A 248 -9.46 20.73 -8.31
C GLN A 248 -7.95 20.48 -8.22
N GLN A 249 -7.34 20.81 -7.07
CA GLN A 249 -5.93 20.51 -6.83
C GLN A 249 -5.69 19.01 -6.75
N ALA A 250 -6.52 18.29 -5.99
CA ALA A 250 -6.43 16.83 -5.87
C ALA A 250 -6.59 16.12 -7.22
N LEU A 251 -7.53 16.53 -8.08
CA LEU A 251 -7.69 16.00 -9.43
C LEU A 251 -6.45 16.14 -10.32
N ALA A 252 -5.62 17.17 -10.06
CA ALA A 252 -4.41 17.43 -10.79
C ALA A 252 -3.20 16.69 -10.23
N SER A 253 -3.08 16.55 -8.91
CA SER A 253 -1.89 16.01 -8.24
C SER A 253 -1.99 14.53 -7.84
N ARG A 254 -3.19 14.02 -7.54
CA ARG A 254 -3.35 12.70 -6.90
C ARG A 254 -2.89 11.54 -7.80
N PRO A 255 -2.01 10.64 -7.32
CA PRO A 255 -1.46 9.54 -8.10
C PRO A 255 -2.50 8.60 -8.70
N GLU A 256 -3.57 8.29 -7.97
CA GLU A 256 -4.65 7.39 -8.39
C GLU A 256 -5.40 7.92 -9.63
N ILE A 257 -5.58 9.25 -9.73
CA ILE A 257 -6.19 9.89 -10.90
C ILE A 257 -5.24 9.87 -12.10
N GLN A 258 -3.94 10.16 -11.86
CA GLN A 258 -2.93 10.11 -12.92
C GLN A 258 -2.72 8.68 -13.44
N SER A 259 -2.75 7.70 -12.55
CA SER A 259 -2.66 6.27 -12.86
C SER A 259 -3.81 5.81 -13.75
N SER A 260 -5.04 6.22 -13.42
CA SER A 260 -6.21 5.92 -14.25
C SER A 260 -6.15 6.60 -15.63
N LYS A 261 -5.66 7.86 -15.72
CA LYS A 261 -5.41 8.53 -17.01
C LYS A 261 -4.38 7.77 -17.87
N LEU A 262 -3.27 7.32 -17.29
CA LEU A 262 -2.27 6.51 -18.00
C LEU A 262 -2.82 5.13 -18.40
N SER A 263 -3.72 4.55 -17.60
CA SER A 263 -4.39 3.29 -17.92
C SER A 263 -5.29 3.40 -19.16
N ILE A 264 -5.94 4.55 -19.34
CA ILE A 264 -6.69 4.87 -20.57
C ILE A 264 -5.74 4.94 -21.78
N GLU A 265 -4.58 5.61 -21.63
CA GLU A 265 -3.57 5.66 -22.69
C GLU A 265 -3.02 4.27 -23.05
N ASN A 266 -2.77 3.43 -22.04
CA ASN A 266 -2.34 2.06 -22.25
C ASN A 266 -3.40 1.23 -23.00
N SER A 267 -4.67 1.40 -22.65
CA SER A 267 -5.79 0.76 -23.34
C SER A 267 -5.94 1.21 -24.80
N LYS A 268 -5.60 2.47 -25.14
CA LYS A 268 -5.53 2.94 -26.54
C LYS A 268 -4.41 2.23 -27.32
N LEU A 269 -3.27 1.99 -26.67
CA LEU A 269 -2.18 1.23 -27.27
C LEU A 269 -2.57 -0.24 -27.47
N ASP A 270 -3.35 -0.85 -26.57
CA ASP A 270 -3.90 -2.20 -26.75
C ASP A 270 -4.76 -2.32 -28.01
N ILE A 271 -5.61 -1.33 -28.28
CA ILE A 271 -6.39 -1.28 -29.53
C ILE A 271 -5.44 -1.26 -30.74
N SER A 272 -4.35 -0.50 -30.67
CA SER A 272 -3.35 -0.41 -31.74
C SER A 272 -2.60 -1.72 -31.93
N VAL A 273 -2.24 -2.40 -30.85
CA VAL A 273 -1.63 -3.74 -30.85
C VAL A 273 -2.57 -4.80 -31.42
N ALA A 274 -3.85 -4.76 -31.05
CA ALA A 274 -4.86 -5.67 -31.58
C ALA A 274 -5.09 -5.45 -33.09
N LYS A 275 -5.13 -4.19 -33.55
CA LYS A 275 -5.24 -3.85 -34.97
C LYS A 275 -4.04 -4.32 -35.79
N ALA A 276 -2.84 -4.32 -35.20
CA ALA A 276 -1.64 -4.82 -35.86
C ALA A 276 -1.74 -6.31 -36.24
N GLY A 277 -2.66 -7.08 -35.61
CA GLY A 277 -2.93 -8.46 -35.99
C GLY A 277 -3.47 -8.63 -37.42
N TYR A 278 -4.04 -7.57 -38.02
CA TYR A 278 -4.47 -7.55 -39.43
C TYR A 278 -3.34 -7.26 -40.42
N LEU A 279 -2.18 -6.83 -39.94
CA LEU A 279 -1.07 -6.40 -40.79
C LEU A 279 -0.10 -7.57 -41.02
N PRO A 280 0.65 -7.55 -42.14
CA PRO A 280 1.62 -8.59 -42.39
C PRO A 280 2.75 -8.58 -41.34
N THR A 281 3.36 -9.74 -41.14
CA THR A 281 4.57 -9.88 -40.33
C THR A 281 5.73 -10.26 -41.23
N ILE A 282 6.81 -9.49 -41.18
CA ILE A 282 8.04 -9.71 -41.93
C ILE A 282 9.10 -10.19 -40.94
N SER A 283 9.72 -11.32 -41.24
CA SER A 283 10.73 -11.92 -40.40
C SER A 283 11.88 -12.49 -41.21
N LEU A 284 13.08 -12.44 -40.63
CA LEU A 284 14.31 -13.02 -41.14
C LEU A 284 14.65 -14.23 -40.27
N SER A 285 14.81 -15.40 -40.89
CA SER A 285 15.32 -16.59 -40.24
C SER A 285 16.68 -16.93 -40.81
N ALA A 286 17.59 -17.38 -39.95
CA ALA A 286 18.83 -18.01 -40.37
C ALA A 286 19.03 -19.28 -39.53
N SER A 287 19.41 -20.37 -40.15
CA SER A 287 19.74 -21.60 -39.44
C SER A 287 21.03 -22.18 -40.00
N THR A 288 21.80 -22.80 -39.13
CA THR A 288 22.92 -23.63 -39.51
C THR A 288 22.87 -24.89 -38.67
N GLY A 289 22.98 -26.05 -39.29
CA GLY A 289 22.93 -27.30 -38.55
C GLY A 289 23.64 -28.44 -39.25
N SER A 290 24.04 -29.41 -38.46
CA SER A 290 24.61 -30.66 -38.91
C SER A 290 23.88 -31.83 -38.27
N MET A 291 23.81 -32.94 -39.01
CA MET A 291 23.26 -34.19 -38.52
C MET A 291 24.30 -35.29 -38.61
N THR A 292 24.55 -36.00 -37.51
CA THR A 292 25.38 -37.21 -37.46
C THR A 292 24.49 -38.43 -37.45
N ASN A 293 24.86 -39.48 -38.17
CA ASN A 293 24.14 -40.76 -38.16
C ASN A 293 25.18 -41.88 -38.05
N SER A 294 24.98 -42.82 -37.14
CA SER A 294 25.88 -43.97 -36.93
C SER A 294 25.91 -44.95 -38.11
N ALA A 295 24.99 -44.81 -39.05
CA ALA A 295 24.99 -45.53 -40.32
C ALA A 295 25.88 -44.91 -41.40
N SER A 296 26.47 -43.73 -41.15
CA SER A 296 27.37 -43.08 -42.09
C SER A 296 28.81 -43.51 -41.85
N ASP A 297 29.56 -43.78 -42.92
CA ASP A 297 31.01 -44.03 -42.87
C ASP A 297 31.82 -42.76 -42.54
N ASN A 298 31.19 -41.58 -42.54
CA ASN A 298 31.85 -40.33 -42.18
C ASN A 298 32.06 -40.27 -40.66
N SER A 299 33.32 -40.12 -40.24
CA SER A 299 33.64 -39.85 -38.83
C SER A 299 32.94 -38.58 -38.35
N TRP A 300 32.63 -38.52 -37.05
CA TRP A 300 32.05 -37.32 -36.42
C TRP A 300 32.84 -36.05 -36.75
N SER A 301 34.18 -36.13 -36.76
CA SER A 301 35.06 -35.02 -37.10
C SER A 301 34.91 -34.53 -38.55
N LYS A 302 34.68 -35.45 -39.51
CA LYS A 302 34.46 -35.10 -40.91
C LYS A 302 33.06 -34.51 -41.11
N GLN A 303 32.04 -35.05 -40.43
CA GLN A 303 30.68 -34.54 -40.47
C GLN A 303 30.57 -33.14 -39.84
N MET A 304 31.25 -32.90 -38.71
CA MET A 304 31.30 -31.57 -38.10
C MET A 304 32.15 -30.56 -38.89
N LYS A 305 33.01 -31.01 -39.80
CA LYS A 305 33.82 -30.12 -40.65
C LYS A 305 33.11 -29.73 -41.95
N TYR A 306 32.37 -30.65 -42.57
CA TYR A 306 31.82 -30.46 -43.92
C TYR A 306 30.29 -30.64 -44.02
N GLY A 307 29.66 -31.25 -43.02
CA GLY A 307 28.23 -31.61 -43.04
C GLY A 307 27.30 -30.54 -42.46
N TRP A 308 27.65 -29.26 -42.58
CA TRP A 308 26.80 -28.14 -42.15
C TRP A 308 25.91 -27.66 -43.28
N ASN A 309 24.62 -27.57 -43.02
CA ASN A 309 23.64 -26.95 -43.89
C ASN A 309 23.30 -25.56 -43.33
N ASN A 310 23.51 -24.51 -44.13
CA ASN A 310 23.24 -23.12 -43.77
C ASN A 310 22.08 -22.60 -44.62
N MET A 311 21.08 -21.99 -43.99
CA MET A 311 19.93 -21.39 -44.64
C MET A 311 19.71 -19.97 -44.10
N ILE A 312 19.41 -19.04 -44.98
CA ILE A 312 18.87 -17.72 -44.63
C ILE A 312 17.60 -17.49 -45.46
N GLY A 313 16.54 -17.01 -44.82
CA GLY A 313 15.23 -16.85 -45.44
C GLY A 313 14.50 -15.62 -44.93
N LEU A 314 13.87 -14.90 -45.85
CA LEU A 314 12.91 -13.85 -45.52
C LEU A 314 11.49 -14.44 -45.60
N ASN A 315 10.72 -14.32 -44.53
CA ASN A 315 9.35 -14.81 -44.45
C ASN A 315 8.37 -13.64 -44.26
N ILE A 316 7.33 -13.60 -45.10
CA ILE A 316 6.23 -12.64 -45.00
C ILE A 316 4.95 -13.43 -44.74
N ASN A 317 4.33 -13.23 -43.58
CA ASN A 317 3.06 -13.84 -43.20
C ASN A 317 1.94 -12.80 -43.26
N ILE A 318 0.95 -13.01 -44.13
CA ILE A 318 -0.20 -12.12 -44.30
C ILE A 318 -1.48 -12.85 -43.87
N PRO A 319 -2.13 -12.46 -42.76
CA PRO A 319 -3.37 -13.10 -42.34
C PRO A 319 -4.52 -12.68 -43.26
N ILE A 320 -5.07 -13.64 -44.02
CA ILE A 320 -6.21 -13.41 -44.92
C ILE A 320 -7.53 -13.71 -44.20
N PHE A 321 -7.60 -14.85 -43.52
CA PHE A 321 -8.76 -15.31 -42.75
C PHE A 321 -8.29 -16.02 -41.48
N ASP A 322 -8.72 -15.52 -40.33
CA ASP A 322 -8.22 -15.91 -39.00
C ASP A 322 -9.36 -16.40 -38.07
N ASN A 323 -10.48 -16.83 -38.64
CA ASN A 323 -11.67 -17.25 -37.89
C ASN A 323 -12.17 -16.18 -36.88
N ARG A 324 -12.14 -14.88 -37.24
CA ARG A 324 -12.61 -13.75 -36.41
C ARG A 324 -11.71 -13.47 -35.18
N GLN A 325 -10.52 -14.02 -35.10
CA GLN A 325 -9.61 -13.83 -33.96
C GLN A 325 -9.24 -12.35 -33.77
N ASN A 326 -8.73 -11.69 -34.81
CA ASN A 326 -8.33 -10.28 -34.77
C ASN A 326 -9.53 -9.34 -34.55
N LYS A 327 -10.69 -9.66 -35.14
CA LYS A 327 -11.92 -8.86 -34.96
C LYS A 327 -12.37 -8.87 -33.51
N SER A 328 -12.34 -10.04 -32.89
CA SER A 328 -12.69 -10.22 -31.48
C SER A 328 -11.66 -9.55 -30.56
N ALA A 329 -10.37 -9.64 -30.88
CA ALA A 329 -9.30 -8.96 -30.12
C ALA A 329 -9.46 -7.43 -30.13
N VAL A 330 -9.73 -6.83 -31.31
CA VAL A 330 -9.98 -5.38 -31.41
C VAL A 330 -11.25 -4.98 -30.66
N GLN A 331 -12.32 -5.76 -30.77
CA GLN A 331 -13.57 -5.49 -30.05
C GLN A 331 -13.36 -5.54 -28.53
N LYS A 332 -12.66 -6.55 -28.02
CA LYS A 332 -12.29 -6.65 -26.59
C LYS A 332 -11.43 -5.47 -26.14
N ALA A 333 -10.42 -5.08 -26.91
CA ALA A 333 -9.56 -3.93 -26.57
C ALA A 333 -10.35 -2.61 -26.52
N ARG A 334 -11.36 -2.43 -27.38
CA ARG A 334 -12.26 -1.27 -27.31
C ARG A 334 -13.13 -1.27 -26.07
N LEU A 335 -13.71 -2.41 -25.71
CA LEU A 335 -14.48 -2.54 -24.48
C LEU A 335 -13.61 -2.30 -23.24
N GLN A 336 -12.35 -2.73 -23.26
CA GLN A 336 -11.40 -2.45 -22.18
C GLN A 336 -11.09 -0.94 -22.07
N TYR A 337 -10.92 -0.26 -23.21
CA TYR A 337 -10.78 1.19 -23.26
C TYR A 337 -12.01 1.90 -22.68
N ASP A 338 -13.22 1.50 -23.08
CA ASP A 338 -14.45 2.08 -22.53
C ASP A 338 -14.57 1.81 -21.01
N SER A 339 -14.17 0.61 -20.56
CA SER A 339 -14.08 0.28 -19.14
C SER A 339 -13.09 1.19 -18.39
N SER A 340 -11.93 1.50 -18.97
CA SER A 340 -10.93 2.40 -18.35
C SER A 340 -11.43 3.85 -18.25
N LEU A 341 -12.27 4.30 -19.18
CA LEU A 341 -12.93 5.61 -19.08
C LEU A 341 -13.92 5.67 -17.92
N LEU A 342 -14.72 4.60 -17.75
CA LEU A 342 -15.66 4.51 -16.64
C LEU A 342 -14.95 4.39 -15.28
N ASP A 343 -13.80 3.70 -15.24
CA ASP A 343 -12.96 3.60 -14.06
C ASP A 343 -12.44 4.98 -13.61
N LEU A 344 -11.93 5.79 -14.55
CA LEU A 344 -11.53 7.18 -14.24
C LEU A 344 -12.69 8.00 -13.66
N ILE A 345 -13.89 7.88 -14.23
CA ILE A 345 -15.08 8.60 -13.72
C ILE A 345 -15.43 8.13 -12.31
N ASN A 346 -15.33 6.83 -12.03
CA ASN A 346 -15.57 6.30 -10.68
C ASN A 346 -14.52 6.80 -9.70
N LYS A 347 -13.23 6.82 -10.08
CA LYS A 347 -12.15 7.35 -9.24
C LYS A 347 -12.30 8.84 -8.96
N GLN A 348 -12.74 9.63 -9.93
CA GLN A 348 -13.07 11.05 -9.72
C GLN A 348 -14.24 11.23 -8.74
N LYS A 349 -15.29 10.41 -8.83
CA LYS A 349 -16.43 10.45 -7.90
C LYS A 349 -16.04 10.01 -6.49
N GLU A 350 -15.19 8.99 -6.37
CA GLU A 350 -14.64 8.52 -5.10
C GLU A 350 -13.82 9.62 -4.43
N LEU A 351 -12.91 10.27 -5.19
CA LEU A 351 -12.12 11.40 -4.71
C LEU A 351 -13.00 12.57 -4.27
N TYR A 352 -14.00 12.94 -5.08
CA TYR A 352 -14.96 13.99 -4.72
C TYR A 352 -15.67 13.65 -3.40
N LYS A 353 -16.20 12.42 -3.26
CA LYS A 353 -16.89 11.97 -2.05
C LYS A 353 -15.98 12.02 -0.83
N ASN A 354 -14.73 11.58 -0.96
CA ASN A 354 -13.78 11.57 0.15
C ASN A 354 -13.45 12.99 0.61
N ILE A 355 -13.20 13.92 -0.32
CA ILE A 355 -12.92 15.33 -0.01
C ILE A 355 -14.16 16.02 0.59
N GLU A 356 -15.35 15.77 0.03
CA GLU A 356 -16.61 16.29 0.56
C GLU A 356 -16.86 15.82 1.99
N SER A 357 -16.72 14.52 2.25
CA SER A 357 -16.87 13.96 3.61
C SER A 357 -15.89 14.61 4.57
N LEU A 358 -14.61 14.66 4.19
CA LEU A 358 -13.56 15.21 5.03
C LEU A 358 -13.77 16.70 5.32
N TRP A 359 -14.25 17.47 4.34
CA TRP A 359 -14.59 18.88 4.51
C TRP A 359 -15.77 19.09 5.46
N LEU A 360 -16.81 18.26 5.33
CA LEU A 360 -17.96 18.26 6.25
C LEU A 360 -17.54 17.83 7.66
N ASP A 361 -16.71 16.80 7.78
CA ASP A 361 -16.19 16.29 9.05
C ASP A 361 -15.35 17.37 9.76
N ALA A 362 -14.45 18.04 9.04
CA ALA A 362 -13.67 19.16 9.56
C ALA A 362 -14.56 20.32 10.04
N THR A 363 -15.55 20.71 9.24
CA THR A 363 -16.48 21.80 9.59
C THR A 363 -17.30 21.44 10.84
N ASN A 364 -17.86 20.22 10.88
CA ASN A 364 -18.60 19.72 12.03
C ASN A 364 -17.72 19.64 13.28
N ALA A 365 -16.48 19.20 13.16
CA ALA A 365 -15.55 19.09 14.28
C ALA A 365 -15.18 20.48 14.85
N GLN A 366 -15.02 21.50 13.99
CA GLN A 366 -14.81 22.89 14.45
C GLN A 366 -16.02 23.45 15.21
N GLU A 367 -17.24 23.23 14.70
CA GLU A 367 -18.47 23.66 15.38
C GLU A 367 -18.69 22.92 16.71
N GLN A 368 -18.45 21.60 16.72
CA GLN A 368 -18.52 20.78 17.92
C GLN A 368 -17.48 21.20 18.95
N TYR A 369 -16.27 21.56 18.52
CA TYR A 369 -15.23 22.06 19.42
C TYR A 369 -15.65 23.38 20.08
N ALA A 370 -16.17 24.34 19.29
CA ALA A 370 -16.66 25.60 19.83
C ALA A 370 -17.80 25.41 20.85
N ALA A 371 -18.73 24.49 20.57
CA ALA A 371 -19.82 24.16 21.49
C ALA A 371 -19.31 23.42 22.75
N ALA A 372 -18.40 22.46 22.58
CA ALA A 372 -17.81 21.68 23.67
C ALA A 372 -16.95 22.54 24.61
N GLU A 373 -16.24 23.54 24.07
CA GLU A 373 -15.45 24.50 24.86
C GLU A 373 -16.37 25.35 25.75
N SER A 374 -17.49 25.86 25.20
CA SER A 374 -18.50 26.59 25.98
C SER A 374 -19.15 25.72 27.06
N LYS A 375 -19.44 24.45 26.72
CA LYS A 375 -19.97 23.46 27.66
C LYS A 375 -18.97 23.17 28.78
N LEU A 376 -17.69 22.95 28.46
CA LEU A 376 -16.64 22.70 29.43
C LEU A 376 -16.52 23.85 30.43
N LYS A 377 -16.45 25.09 29.94
CA LYS A 377 -16.38 26.28 30.81
C LYS A 377 -17.56 26.36 31.78
N SER A 378 -18.76 26.06 31.29
CA SER A 378 -19.99 26.10 32.10
C SER A 378 -20.05 24.95 33.12
N SER A 379 -19.72 23.73 32.69
CA SER A 379 -19.70 22.54 33.56
C SER A 379 -18.59 22.63 34.62
N GLN A 380 -17.45 23.23 34.30
CA GLN A 380 -16.37 23.47 35.25
C GLN A 380 -16.83 24.43 36.37
N ALA A 381 -17.41 25.57 36.02
CA ALA A 381 -17.92 26.53 36.99
C ALA A 381 -19.05 25.92 37.86
N SER A 382 -19.96 25.15 37.25
CA SER A 382 -21.04 24.46 37.98
C SER A 382 -20.48 23.44 38.99
N TYR A 383 -19.53 22.61 38.55
CA TYR A 383 -18.89 21.62 39.43
C TYR A 383 -18.14 22.28 40.59
N GLU A 384 -17.40 23.36 40.35
CA GLU A 384 -16.71 24.11 41.40
C GLU A 384 -17.69 24.63 42.45
N MET A 385 -18.78 25.28 42.01
CA MET A 385 -19.81 25.80 42.92
C MET A 385 -20.50 24.68 43.72
N VAL A 386 -20.89 23.58 43.07
CA VAL A 386 -21.56 22.45 43.75
C VAL A 386 -20.61 21.72 44.69
N SER A 387 -19.33 21.60 44.34
CA SER A 387 -18.29 21.04 45.20
C SER A 387 -18.10 21.86 46.48
N GLU A 388 -18.02 23.19 46.37
CA GLU A 388 -17.98 24.07 47.54
C GLU A 388 -19.25 23.96 48.41
N GLN A 389 -20.43 23.98 47.79
CA GLN A 389 -21.69 23.85 48.51
C GLN A 389 -21.85 22.50 49.20
N PHE A 390 -21.37 21.41 48.59
CA PHE A 390 -21.32 20.08 49.20
C PHE A 390 -20.40 20.08 50.42
N ASN A 391 -19.22 20.70 50.33
CA ASN A 391 -18.29 20.83 51.46
C ASN A 391 -18.88 21.62 52.63
N LEU A 392 -19.82 22.53 52.36
CA LEU A 392 -20.58 23.28 53.36
C LEU A 392 -21.87 22.58 53.80
N GLY A 393 -22.17 21.38 53.30
CA GLY A 393 -23.36 20.60 53.64
C GLY A 393 -24.68 21.09 53.01
N MET A 394 -24.60 21.98 52.01
CA MET A 394 -25.77 22.55 51.32
C MET A 394 -26.25 21.72 50.12
N LYS A 395 -25.41 20.79 49.62
CA LYS A 395 -25.70 19.91 48.48
C LYS A 395 -25.50 18.46 48.88
N ASN A 396 -26.25 17.56 48.23
CA ASN A 396 -26.14 16.13 48.49
C ASN A 396 -25.12 15.45 47.56
N THR A 397 -24.78 14.19 47.88
CA THR A 397 -23.80 13.38 47.14
C THR A 397 -24.19 13.17 45.69
N VAL A 398 -25.49 13.00 45.42
CA VAL A 398 -26.00 12.76 44.07
C VAL A 398 -25.76 13.99 43.20
N GLU A 399 -26.07 15.19 43.69
CA GLU A 399 -25.84 16.45 42.99
C GLU A 399 -24.35 16.68 42.67
N LEU A 400 -23.46 16.40 43.64
CA LEU A 400 -22.01 16.47 43.42
C LEU A 400 -21.54 15.51 42.32
N LEU A 401 -21.97 14.25 42.39
CA LEU A 401 -21.58 13.24 41.42
C LEU A 401 -22.16 13.52 40.03
N THR A 402 -23.38 14.05 39.95
CA THR A 402 -24.00 14.51 38.69
C THR A 402 -23.15 15.59 38.04
N GLU A 403 -22.78 16.66 38.77
CA GLU A 403 -21.97 17.74 38.20
C GLU A 403 -20.55 17.29 37.85
N LYS A 404 -19.96 16.40 38.65
CA LYS A 404 -18.67 15.78 38.31
C LYS A 404 -18.75 15.02 36.98
N ASN A 405 -19.77 14.17 36.82
CA ASN A 405 -19.95 13.38 35.59
C ASN A 405 -20.25 14.30 34.38
N ASN A 406 -20.97 15.41 34.59
CA ASN A 406 -21.19 16.43 33.56
C ASN A 406 -19.87 17.08 33.11
N LEU A 407 -19.00 17.44 34.06
CA LEU A 407 -17.68 17.99 33.77
C LEU A 407 -16.81 16.98 33.02
N LEU A 408 -16.73 15.73 33.48
CA LEU A 408 -15.98 14.67 32.79
C LEU A 408 -16.47 14.48 31.35
N SER A 409 -17.80 14.44 31.15
CA SER A 409 -18.40 14.34 29.82
C SER A 409 -18.01 15.54 28.94
N ALA A 410 -18.03 16.77 29.47
CA ALA A 410 -17.65 17.96 28.74
C ALA A 410 -16.16 17.96 28.36
N GLN A 411 -15.28 17.52 29.26
CA GLN A 411 -13.84 17.38 29.00
C GLN A 411 -13.59 16.38 27.86
N GLN A 412 -14.22 15.20 27.89
CA GLN A 412 -14.08 14.18 26.85
C GLN A 412 -14.60 14.66 25.49
N GLN A 413 -15.75 15.35 25.46
CA GLN A 413 -16.30 15.91 24.22
C GLN A 413 -15.40 16.99 23.61
N ARG A 414 -14.81 17.87 24.44
CA ARG A 414 -13.88 18.90 23.99
C ARG A 414 -12.63 18.29 23.37
N ILE A 415 -12.00 17.33 24.04
CA ILE A 415 -10.77 16.72 23.51
C ILE A 415 -11.05 15.91 22.24
N GLN A 416 -12.18 15.19 22.17
CA GLN A 416 -12.57 14.47 20.96
C GLN A 416 -12.72 15.43 19.77
N ALA A 417 -13.50 16.50 19.93
CA ALA A 417 -13.71 17.49 18.88
C ALA A 417 -12.40 18.21 18.49
N LYS A 418 -11.53 18.51 19.46
CA LYS A 418 -10.20 19.12 19.22
C LYS A 418 -9.35 18.26 18.28
N TYR A 419 -9.15 16.99 18.62
CA TYR A 419 -8.27 16.13 17.83
C TYR A 419 -8.88 15.75 16.47
N MET A 420 -10.20 15.58 16.39
CA MET A 420 -10.89 15.38 15.10
C MET A 420 -10.71 16.59 14.17
N ALA A 421 -10.95 17.79 14.66
CA ALA A 421 -10.79 19.01 13.86
C ALA A 421 -9.35 19.21 13.36
N ILE A 422 -8.35 18.88 14.18
CA ILE A 422 -6.95 18.96 13.77
C ILE A 422 -6.63 17.89 12.71
N LEU A 423 -7.08 16.65 12.91
CA LEU A 423 -6.89 15.57 11.95
C LEU A 423 -7.51 15.92 10.59
N ASP A 424 -8.80 16.25 10.57
CA ASP A 424 -9.54 16.45 9.33
C ASP A 424 -8.99 17.63 8.54
N ARG A 425 -8.59 18.71 9.23
CA ARG A 425 -7.89 19.85 8.62
C ARG A 425 -6.54 19.45 8.03
N THR A 426 -5.75 18.66 8.77
CA THR A 426 -4.42 18.21 8.32
C THR A 426 -4.56 17.34 7.07
N LEU A 427 -5.54 16.44 7.06
CA LEU A 427 -5.86 15.63 5.89
C LEU A 427 -6.35 16.52 4.74
N LEU A 428 -7.21 17.52 4.95
CA LEU A 428 -7.64 18.42 3.86
C LEU A 428 -6.47 19.15 3.19
N ASN A 429 -5.52 19.63 4.00
CA ASN A 429 -4.30 20.26 3.49
C ASN A 429 -3.45 19.25 2.70
N PHE A 430 -3.40 17.99 3.13
CA PHE A 430 -2.75 16.91 2.39
C PHE A 430 -3.43 16.63 1.05
N TYR A 431 -4.77 16.60 0.99
CA TYR A 431 -5.52 16.52 -0.27
C TYR A 431 -5.30 17.73 -1.18
N ALA A 432 -5.01 18.91 -0.62
CA ALA A 432 -4.58 20.10 -1.36
C ALA A 432 -3.10 20.06 -1.81
N GLY A 433 -2.37 18.98 -1.53
CA GLY A 433 -0.97 18.79 -1.94
C GLY A 433 0.06 19.42 -1.01
N GLN A 434 -0.29 19.70 0.24
CA GLN A 434 0.65 20.10 1.30
C GLN A 434 1.15 18.87 2.07
N ASP A 435 2.32 18.95 2.70
CA ASP A 435 2.82 17.87 3.56
C ASP A 435 2.00 17.75 4.86
N ILE A 436 1.90 16.54 5.41
CA ILE A 436 1.29 16.31 6.72
C ILE A 436 2.20 16.90 7.80
N LYS A 437 1.72 17.92 8.51
CA LYS A 437 2.39 18.55 9.66
C LYS A 437 1.36 18.91 10.74
N LEU A 438 1.73 18.71 12.01
CA LEU A 438 0.88 18.96 13.18
C LEU A 438 1.11 20.33 13.82
#